data_AF-A0A8C8IMX6-F1
#
_entry.id   AF-A0A8C8IMX6-F1
#
_cell.length_a   1.000
_cell.length_b   1.000
_cell.length_c   1.000
_cell.angle_alpha   90.00
_cell.angle_beta   90.00
_cell.angle_gamma   90.00
#
_symmetry.space_group_name_H-M   'P 1'
#
loop_
_entity.id
_entity.type
_entity.pdbx_description
1 polymer ?
#
loop_
_entity_poly.entity_id
_entity_poly.type
_entity_poly.pdbx_seq_one_letter_code
_entity_poly.pdbx_strand_id
1 'polypeptide(L)'
;GLAVEFSTRFLLKLPVDFSDIPVYLLKDTLLDPGEDVALLSVSFKDAEATQVFFKLQLSPSIEHALGGSSALHIPTFPSGGCLIDYVPQVCQLLTNKVQYIIQGYHKRREYIAAFLSHFGMGVVEYDKNFCFLWTFLYSPRDQPTLTFQSVYHFTNSGQLHWQGMTSYPYSPRWDGNKMAKRAK
;
A
#
# COMPACT_ATOMS: atom_id res chain seq x y z
N GLY A 1 -14.59 42.76 -27.64
CA GLY A 1 -15.42 42.03 -26.67
C GLY A 1 -14.49 41.32 -25.71
N LEU A 2 -14.70 41.48 -24.41
CA LEU A 2 -13.96 40.73 -23.40
C LEU A 2 -14.45 39.27 -23.47
N ALA A 3 -13.58 38.36 -23.92
CA ALA A 3 -13.85 36.94 -23.82
C ALA A 3 -13.94 36.59 -22.33
N VAL A 4 -15.12 36.21 -21.86
CA VAL A 4 -15.30 35.71 -20.50
C VAL A 4 -14.69 34.32 -20.46
N GLU A 5 -13.52 34.18 -19.82
CA GLU A 5 -12.96 32.87 -19.52
C GLU A 5 -13.85 32.19 -18.46
N PHE A 6 -14.59 31.17 -18.87
CA PHE A 6 -15.37 30.34 -17.97
C PHE A 6 -14.50 29.20 -17.48
N SER A 7 -14.20 29.18 -16.17
CA SER A 7 -13.58 28.02 -15.53
C SER A 7 -14.58 27.33 -14.61
N THR A 8 -14.69 26.00 -14.73
CA THR A 8 -15.56 25.18 -13.87
C THR A 8 -14.72 24.15 -13.14
N ARG A 9 -14.94 24.00 -11.83
CA ARG A 9 -14.26 23.00 -11.00
C ARG A 9 -15.29 22.09 -10.33
N PHE A 10 -15.10 20.79 -10.50
CA PHE A 10 -15.82 19.75 -9.80
C PHE A 10 -14.91 19.14 -8.73
N LEU A 11 -15.49 18.84 -7.57
CA LEU A 11 -14.83 18.09 -6.50
C LEU A 11 -15.74 16.92 -6.13
N LEU A 12 -15.22 15.70 -6.27
CA LEU A 12 -15.99 14.47 -6.11
C LEU A 12 -15.36 13.62 -5.01
N LYS A 13 -16.15 13.20 -4.01
CA LYS A 13 -15.78 12.13 -3.07
C LYS A 13 -15.97 10.80 -3.78
N LEU A 14 -14.89 10.04 -3.94
CA LEU A 14 -14.94 8.75 -4.65
C LEU A 14 -15.55 7.67 -3.73
N PRO A 15 -16.51 6.87 -4.21
CA PRO A 15 -17.17 5.82 -3.43
C PRO A 15 -16.33 4.54 -3.40
N VAL A 16 -15.13 4.61 -2.81
CA VAL A 16 -14.25 3.45 -2.62
C VAL A 16 -14.19 3.13 -1.12
N ASP A 17 -14.27 1.84 -0.78
CA ASP A 17 -14.18 1.38 0.60
C ASP A 17 -12.71 1.27 1.03
N PHE A 18 -12.38 1.96 2.11
CA PHE A 18 -11.04 2.05 2.70
C PHE A 18 -10.99 1.45 4.12
N SER A 19 -12.09 0.91 4.63
CA SER A 19 -12.24 0.53 6.04
C SER A 19 -11.26 -0.55 6.52
N ASP A 20 -10.81 -1.43 5.62
CA ASP A 20 -9.89 -2.52 5.92
C ASP A 20 -8.41 -2.19 5.61
N ILE A 21 -8.10 -0.93 5.27
CA ILE A 21 -6.70 -0.52 5.04
C ILE A 21 -5.89 -0.64 6.34
N PRO A 22 -4.63 -1.09 6.27
CA PRO A 22 -3.78 -1.21 7.45
C PRO A 22 -3.58 0.13 8.15
N VAL A 23 -3.69 0.12 9.48
CA VAL A 23 -3.46 1.31 10.31
C VAL A 23 -2.00 1.76 10.19
N TYR A 24 -1.82 3.03 9.90
CA TYR A 24 -0.51 3.69 9.86
C TYR A 24 -0.21 4.37 11.21
N LEU A 25 1.00 4.19 11.72
CA LEU A 25 1.49 4.98 12.85
C LEU A 25 2.04 6.31 12.34
N LEU A 26 1.36 7.40 12.65
CA LEU A 26 1.89 8.74 12.44
C LEU A 26 3.10 8.98 13.35
N LYS A 27 4.11 9.70 12.83
CA LYS A 27 5.29 10.12 13.60
C LYS A 27 4.90 10.91 14.85
N ASP A 28 3.82 11.67 14.75
CA ASP A 28 3.17 12.31 15.90
C ASP A 28 1.85 11.57 16.16
N THR A 29 1.82 10.82 17.25
CA THR A 29 0.67 10.00 17.64
C THR A 29 -0.52 10.83 18.12
N LEU A 30 -0.34 12.15 18.29
CA LEU A 30 -1.40 13.09 18.66
C LEU A 30 -2.15 13.65 17.45
N LEU A 31 -1.63 13.46 16.23
CA LEU A 31 -2.30 13.89 15.01
C LEU A 31 -3.37 12.87 14.60
N ASP A 32 -4.61 13.31 14.54
CA ASP A 32 -5.69 12.55 13.91
C ASP A 32 -5.49 12.57 12.39
N PRO A 33 -5.30 11.42 11.71
CA PRO A 33 -5.18 11.36 10.25
C PRO A 33 -6.46 11.80 9.52
N GLY A 34 -7.58 11.91 10.23
CA GLY A 34 -8.88 12.26 9.68
C GLY A 34 -9.57 11.09 8.99
N GLU A 35 -10.69 11.37 8.33
CA GLU A 35 -11.47 10.35 7.61
C GLU A 35 -10.71 9.84 6.38
N ASP A 36 -10.75 8.51 6.18
CA ASP A 36 -10.20 7.88 4.98
C ASP A 36 -11.05 8.16 3.75
N VAL A 37 -10.62 9.17 2.99
CA VAL A 37 -11.32 9.68 1.82
C VAL A 37 -10.38 9.89 0.64
N ALA A 38 -10.88 9.59 -0.56
CA ALA A 38 -10.28 9.98 -1.82
C ALA A 38 -11.16 11.04 -2.51
N LEU A 39 -10.56 12.17 -2.87
CA LEU A 39 -11.21 13.29 -3.55
C LEU A 39 -10.62 13.46 -4.96
N LEU A 40 -11.49 13.49 -5.98
CA LEU A 40 -11.12 13.80 -7.35
C LEU A 40 -11.55 15.24 -7.69
N SER A 41 -10.57 16.11 -7.92
CA SER A 41 -10.78 17.47 -8.39
C SER A 41 -10.58 17.51 -9.90
N VAL A 42 -11.54 18.06 -10.64
CA VAL A 42 -11.45 18.24 -12.10
C VAL A 42 -11.79 19.69 -12.45
N SER A 43 -10.90 20.37 -13.14
CA SER A 43 -11.04 21.77 -13.55
C SER A 43 -11.02 21.89 -15.07
N PHE A 44 -12.06 22.48 -15.64
CA PHE A 44 -12.21 22.79 -17.06
C PHE A 44 -11.94 24.28 -17.24
N LYS A 45 -11.01 24.65 -18.13
CA LYS A 45 -10.72 26.07 -18.45
C LYS A 45 -11.51 26.62 -19.62
N ASP A 46 -12.17 25.75 -20.37
CA ASP A 46 -13.00 26.09 -21.51
C ASP A 46 -14.25 25.20 -21.51
N ALA A 47 -15.28 25.64 -22.22
CA ALA A 47 -16.54 24.90 -22.35
C ALA A 47 -16.44 23.68 -23.27
N GLU A 48 -15.38 23.60 -24.08
CA GLU A 48 -15.13 22.55 -25.08
C GLU A 48 -14.35 21.36 -24.47
N ALA A 49 -14.01 21.43 -23.18
CA ALA A 49 -13.20 20.46 -22.46
C ALA A 49 -11.85 20.16 -23.13
N THR A 50 -11.22 21.15 -23.78
CA THR A 50 -9.91 20.98 -24.40
C THR A 50 -8.77 21.10 -23.38
N GLN A 51 -8.95 21.95 -22.37
CA GLN A 51 -8.01 22.13 -21.26
C GLN A 51 -8.62 21.64 -19.94
N VAL A 52 -8.39 20.36 -19.65
CA VAL A 52 -8.86 19.70 -18.42
C VAL A 52 -7.68 19.38 -17.52
N PHE A 53 -7.76 19.87 -16.27
CA PHE A 53 -6.82 19.54 -15.21
C PHE A 53 -7.52 18.65 -14.19
N PHE A 54 -6.92 17.51 -13.85
CA PHE A 54 -7.45 16.63 -12.81
C PHE A 54 -6.39 16.40 -11.72
N LYS A 55 -6.86 16.20 -10.49
CA LYS A 55 -6.01 15.90 -9.33
C LYS A 55 -6.76 14.96 -8.39
N LEU A 56 -6.14 13.83 -8.07
CA LEU A 56 -6.58 12.94 -7.00
C LEU A 56 -5.88 13.35 -5.70
N GLN A 57 -6.66 13.54 -4.65
CA GLN A 57 -6.18 13.79 -3.30
C GLN A 57 -6.62 12.62 -2.43
N LEU A 58 -5.71 12.13 -1.60
CA LEU A 58 -5.93 10.99 -0.71
C LEU A 58 -5.73 11.44 0.73
N SER A 59 -6.44 10.83 1.67
CA SER A 59 -6.12 10.98 3.09
C SER A 59 -4.69 10.47 3.36
N PRO A 60 -4.01 10.94 4.42
CA PRO A 60 -2.67 10.51 4.76
C PRO A 60 -2.52 8.99 4.88
N SER A 61 -3.51 8.31 5.49
CA SER A 61 -3.49 6.85 5.65
C SER A 61 -3.54 6.13 4.29
N ILE A 62 -4.43 6.56 3.40
CA ILE A 62 -4.58 5.97 2.06
C ILE A 62 -3.34 6.24 1.22
N GLU A 63 -2.81 7.46 1.26
CA GLU A 63 -1.58 7.82 0.53
C GLU A 63 -0.42 6.94 1.01
N HIS A 64 -0.26 6.76 2.32
CA HIS A 64 0.78 5.89 2.87
C HIS A 64 0.60 4.43 2.44
N ALA A 65 -0.62 3.89 2.55
CA ALA A 65 -0.91 2.51 2.18
C ALA A 65 -0.63 2.22 0.70
N LEU A 66 -0.86 3.19 -0.18
CA LEU A 66 -0.63 3.08 -1.62
C LEU A 66 0.83 3.33 -2.05
N GLY A 67 1.73 3.64 -1.10
CA GLY A 67 3.15 3.89 -1.37
C GLY A 67 3.46 5.33 -1.81
N GLY A 68 2.61 6.29 -1.43
CA GLY A 68 2.72 7.69 -1.78
C GLY A 68 1.96 8.07 -3.07
N SER A 69 1.66 9.35 -3.23
CA SER A 69 0.95 9.89 -4.40
C SER A 69 1.66 9.64 -5.73
N SER A 70 2.98 9.46 -5.73
CA SER A 70 3.78 9.15 -6.93
C SER A 70 3.66 7.70 -7.40
N ALA A 71 3.18 6.78 -6.55
CA ALA A 71 3.02 5.36 -6.90
C ALA A 71 1.72 5.07 -7.70
N LEU A 72 0.84 6.06 -7.81
CA LEU A 72 -0.45 5.94 -8.49
C LEU A 72 -0.42 6.63 -9.85
N HIS A 73 -0.40 5.83 -10.91
CA HIS A 73 -0.58 6.33 -12.26
C HIS A 73 -2.08 6.42 -12.60
N ILE A 74 -2.65 7.61 -12.48
CA ILE A 74 -4.07 7.87 -12.77
C ILE A 74 -4.25 8.00 -14.29
N PRO A 75 -5.31 7.42 -14.89
CA PRO A 75 -5.59 7.59 -16.31
C PRO A 75 -5.78 9.07 -16.65
N THR A 76 -5.24 9.50 -17.79
CA THR A 76 -5.46 10.85 -18.31
C THR A 76 -6.92 11.03 -18.70
N PHE A 77 -7.44 12.24 -18.54
CA PHE A 77 -8.77 12.57 -19.02
C PHE A 77 -8.78 12.53 -20.56
N PRO A 78 -9.65 11.75 -21.21
CA PRO A 78 -9.64 11.63 -22.66
C PRO A 78 -10.19 12.92 -23.32
N SER A 79 -9.63 13.29 -24.48
CA SER A 79 -10.12 14.43 -25.27
C SER A 79 -11.58 14.20 -25.70
N GLY A 80 -12.45 15.16 -25.43
CA GLY A 80 -13.90 15.00 -25.65
C GLY A 80 -14.59 14.01 -24.69
N GLY A 81 -13.88 13.56 -23.65
CA GLY A 81 -14.42 12.69 -22.62
C GLY A 81 -15.42 13.38 -21.70
N CYS A 82 -16.16 12.58 -20.94
CA CYS A 82 -17.10 13.05 -19.94
C CYS A 82 -16.76 12.50 -18.56
N LEU A 83 -17.17 13.21 -17.51
CA LEU A 83 -16.93 12.77 -16.12
C LEU A 83 -17.66 11.47 -15.79
N ILE A 84 -18.82 11.22 -16.42
CA ILE A 84 -19.63 10.01 -16.16
C ILE A 84 -18.90 8.72 -16.56
N ASP A 85 -18.05 8.76 -17.60
CA ASP A 85 -17.25 7.62 -18.01
C ASP A 85 -15.87 7.60 -17.34
N TYR A 86 -15.32 8.76 -17.02
CA TYR A 86 -13.98 8.88 -16.40
C TYR A 86 -13.96 8.50 -14.92
N VAL A 87 -14.93 8.98 -14.13
CA VAL A 87 -14.96 8.77 -12.68
C VAL A 87 -15.03 7.27 -12.32
N PRO A 88 -15.85 6.43 -12.97
CA PRO A 88 -15.86 4.99 -12.73
C PRO A 88 -14.51 4.31 -12.99
N GLN A 89 -13.76 4.74 -14.01
CA GLN A 89 -12.43 4.19 -14.30
C GLN A 89 -11.44 4.47 -13.16
N VAL A 90 -11.44 5.69 -12.63
CA VAL A 90 -10.61 6.06 -11.47
C VAL A 90 -11.03 5.27 -10.22
N CYS A 91 -12.34 5.12 -9.99
CA CYS A 91 -12.86 4.33 -8.88
C CYS A 91 -12.43 2.86 -8.98
N GLN A 92 -12.51 2.26 -10.17
CA GLN A 92 -12.10 0.89 -10.39
C GLN A 92 -10.60 0.69 -10.18
N LEU A 93 -9.76 1.61 -10.68
CA LEU A 93 -8.32 1.58 -10.45
C LEU A 93 -8.01 1.61 -8.95
N LEU A 94 -8.62 2.55 -8.23
CA LEU A 94 -8.38 2.72 -6.80
C LEU A 94 -8.88 1.50 -6.01
N THR A 95 -10.07 1.01 -6.32
CA THR A 95 -10.63 -0.22 -5.72
C THR A 95 -9.69 -1.41 -5.91
N ASN A 96 -9.20 -1.64 -7.12
CA ASN A 96 -8.28 -2.74 -7.40
C ASN A 96 -6.97 -2.62 -6.60
N LYS A 97 -6.43 -1.41 -6.46
CA LYS A 97 -5.21 -1.15 -5.69
C LYS A 97 -5.43 -1.35 -4.19
N VAL A 98 -6.55 -0.85 -3.65
CA VAL A 98 -6.92 -1.00 -2.25
C VAL A 98 -7.12 -2.49 -1.90
N GLN A 99 -7.89 -3.21 -2.71
CA GLN A 99 -8.11 -4.64 -2.54
C GLN A 99 -6.80 -5.44 -2.61
N TYR A 100 -5.89 -5.05 -3.50
CA TYR A 100 -4.56 -5.66 -3.59
C TYR A 100 -3.75 -5.50 -2.30
N ILE A 101 -3.76 -4.32 -1.69
CA ILE A 101 -3.07 -4.04 -0.43
C ILE A 101 -3.69 -4.80 0.73
N ILE A 102 -5.01 -4.77 0.84
CA ILE A 102 -5.77 -5.46 1.91
C ILE A 102 -5.48 -6.96 1.87
N GLN A 103 -5.58 -7.59 0.69
CA GLN A 103 -5.26 -9.02 0.54
C GLN A 103 -3.82 -9.32 0.94
N GLY A 104 -2.88 -8.47 0.54
CA GLY A 104 -1.48 -8.61 0.91
C GLY A 104 -1.23 -8.47 2.41
N TYR A 105 -1.93 -7.56 3.06
CA TYR A 105 -1.90 -7.36 4.50
C TYR A 105 -2.47 -8.57 5.25
N HIS A 106 -3.63 -9.10 4.85
CA HIS A 106 -4.19 -10.30 5.48
C HIS A 106 -3.28 -11.51 5.36
N LYS A 107 -2.66 -11.73 4.19
CA LYS A 107 -1.68 -12.81 4.02
C LYS A 107 -0.48 -12.67 4.94
N ARG A 108 0.05 -11.45 5.09
CA ARG A 108 1.14 -11.18 6.04
C ARG A 108 0.74 -11.46 7.48
N ARG A 109 -0.45 -11.02 7.89
CA ARG A 109 -0.99 -11.29 9.22
C ARG A 109 -1.15 -12.77 9.49
N GLU A 110 -1.68 -13.52 8.52
CA GLU A 110 -1.82 -14.98 8.60
C GLU A 110 -0.46 -15.66 8.77
N TYR A 111 0.53 -15.27 7.96
CA TYR A 111 1.90 -15.78 8.06
C TYR A 111 2.49 -15.54 9.44
N ILE A 112 2.45 -14.29 9.94
CA ILE A 112 2.98 -13.96 11.27
C ILE A 112 2.24 -14.70 12.36
N ALA A 113 0.91 -14.76 12.32
CA ALA A 113 0.12 -15.48 13.32
C ALA A 113 0.53 -16.96 13.39
N ALA A 114 0.74 -17.60 12.23
CA ALA A 114 1.22 -18.97 12.18
C ALA A 114 2.66 -19.10 12.72
N PHE A 115 3.57 -18.20 12.37
CA PHE A 115 4.93 -18.20 12.90
C PHE A 115 4.96 -18.03 14.42
N LEU A 116 4.19 -17.09 14.96
CA LEU A 116 4.04 -16.89 16.40
C LEU A 116 3.45 -18.14 17.08
N SER A 117 2.50 -18.83 16.45
CA SER A 117 1.94 -20.06 16.99
C SER A 117 2.95 -21.22 17.02
N HIS A 118 3.90 -21.29 16.09
CA HIS A 118 4.87 -22.39 16.00
C HIS A 118 6.16 -22.11 16.76
N PHE A 119 6.58 -20.84 16.83
CA PHE A 119 7.88 -20.42 17.35
C PHE A 119 7.79 -19.37 18.47
N GLY A 120 6.60 -19.10 19.01
CA GLY A 120 6.31 -17.98 19.92
C GLY A 120 7.21 -17.87 21.15
N MET A 121 7.74 -18.98 21.65
CA MET A 121 8.66 -19.02 22.80
C MET A 121 10.05 -18.41 22.52
N GLY A 122 10.43 -18.26 21.25
CA GLY A 122 11.73 -17.72 20.81
C GLY A 122 11.64 -16.41 20.02
N VAL A 123 10.48 -15.73 20.05
CA VAL A 123 10.28 -14.49 19.31
C VAL A 123 10.94 -13.33 20.03
N VAL A 124 11.80 -12.60 19.32
CA VAL A 124 12.49 -11.41 19.84
C VAL A 124 11.64 -10.16 19.62
N GLU A 125 11.21 -9.92 18.38
CA GLU A 125 10.40 -8.75 18.00
C GLU A 125 9.58 -9.05 16.75
N TYR A 126 8.40 -8.43 16.63
CA TYR A 126 7.63 -8.35 15.39
C TYR A 126 6.83 -7.05 15.33
N ASP A 127 6.59 -6.57 14.13
CA ASP A 127 5.80 -5.37 13.84
C ASP A 127 4.31 -5.73 13.77
N LYS A 128 3.56 -5.18 14.71
CA LYS A 128 2.11 -5.37 14.82
C LYS A 128 1.31 -4.67 13.70
N ASN A 129 1.88 -3.64 13.08
CA ASN A 129 1.19 -2.76 12.14
C ASN A 129 1.51 -3.10 10.68
N PHE A 130 2.78 -3.37 10.36
CA PHE A 130 3.20 -3.72 9.00
C PHE A 130 3.48 -5.20 8.79
N CYS A 131 3.43 -5.99 9.86
CA CYS A 131 3.74 -7.42 9.81
C CYS A 131 5.15 -7.69 9.25
N PHE A 132 6.15 -7.00 9.79
CA PHE A 132 7.58 -7.29 9.64
C PHE A 132 8.10 -7.99 10.90
N LEU A 133 8.68 -9.18 10.78
CA LEU A 133 9.69 -9.60 11.77
C LEU A 133 11.03 -8.99 11.30
N TRP A 134 11.91 -8.55 12.21
CA TRP A 134 13.25 -8.01 11.90
C TRP A 134 14.08 -8.94 10.97
N THR A 135 13.64 -10.20 10.82
CA THR A 135 14.25 -11.25 10.01
C THR A 135 13.58 -11.51 8.65
N PHE A 136 12.43 -10.90 8.33
CA PHE A 136 11.62 -11.19 7.13
C PHE A 136 11.08 -9.93 6.44
N LEU A 137 11.71 -9.53 5.32
CA LEU A 137 11.08 -8.60 4.37
C LEU A 137 10.04 -9.38 3.56
N TYR A 138 8.75 -9.22 3.90
CA TYR A 138 7.65 -9.92 3.22
C TYR A 138 6.95 -9.01 2.20
N SER A 139 7.01 -9.40 0.92
CA SER A 139 6.11 -8.92 -0.12
C SER A 139 5.04 -10.00 -0.37
N PRO A 140 3.74 -9.68 -0.40
CA PRO A 140 2.67 -10.68 -0.48
C PRO A 140 2.59 -11.47 -1.79
N ARG A 141 3.37 -11.10 -2.80
CA ARG A 141 3.55 -11.90 -4.02
C ARG A 141 4.94 -12.54 -4.12
N ASP A 142 5.95 -11.88 -3.58
CA ASP A 142 7.32 -12.38 -3.66
C ASP A 142 7.62 -13.30 -2.49
N GLN A 143 8.61 -14.17 -2.69
CA GLN A 143 9.10 -15.01 -1.61
C GLN A 143 9.70 -14.12 -0.51
N PRO A 144 9.33 -14.30 0.77
CA PRO A 144 9.93 -13.51 1.84
C PRO A 144 11.43 -13.80 1.94
N THR A 145 12.24 -12.79 2.21
CA THR A 145 13.67 -12.99 2.45
C THR A 145 13.88 -13.45 3.89
N LEU A 146 14.52 -14.60 4.12
CA LEU A 146 14.94 -15.02 5.47
C LEU A 146 16.36 -14.51 5.74
N THR A 147 16.61 -13.86 6.87
CA THR A 147 17.95 -13.36 7.21
C THR A 147 18.51 -14.04 8.46
N PHE A 148 19.58 -14.82 8.33
CA PHE A 148 20.24 -15.42 9.49
C PHE A 148 21.35 -14.51 9.98
N GLN A 149 21.34 -14.14 11.26
CA GLN A 149 22.35 -13.28 11.87
C GLN A 149 23.07 -14.03 12.99
N SER A 150 24.40 -13.97 12.97
CA SER A 150 25.24 -14.47 14.04
C SER A 150 25.23 -13.49 15.21
N VAL A 151 25.24 -14.01 16.44
CA VAL A 151 25.40 -13.19 17.66
C VAL A 151 26.85 -13.14 18.17
N TYR A 152 27.76 -13.89 17.53
CA TYR A 152 29.16 -14.04 17.97
C TYR A 152 30.19 -13.61 16.93
N HIS A 153 29.79 -13.49 15.66
CA HIS A 153 30.72 -13.28 14.54
C HIS A 153 30.50 -11.90 13.95
N PHE A 154 31.61 -11.17 13.75
CA PHE A 154 31.62 -9.86 13.12
C PHE A 154 32.36 -9.92 11.79
N THR A 155 31.94 -9.10 10.84
CA THR A 155 32.65 -8.85 9.59
C THR A 155 33.89 -8.00 9.85
N ASN A 156 34.78 -7.90 8.85
CA ASN A 156 35.96 -7.02 8.92
C ASN A 156 35.59 -5.53 9.11
N SER A 157 34.35 -5.13 8.84
CA SER A 157 33.82 -3.78 9.08
C SER A 157 33.22 -3.58 10.47
N GLY A 158 33.27 -4.59 11.36
CA GLY A 158 32.74 -4.53 12.71
C GLY A 158 31.21 -4.69 12.81
N GLN A 159 30.54 -5.09 11.74
CA GLN A 159 29.10 -5.40 11.75
C GLN A 159 28.88 -6.88 12.06
N LEU A 160 27.74 -7.24 12.66
CA LEU A 160 27.39 -8.65 12.87
C LEU A 160 27.28 -9.37 11.52
N HIS A 161 27.89 -10.55 11.42
CA HIS A 161 27.79 -11.38 10.23
C HIS A 161 26.35 -11.83 10.02
N TRP A 162 25.84 -11.67 8.80
CA TRP A 162 24.49 -12.08 8.42
C TRP A 162 24.48 -12.70 7.02
N GLN A 163 23.45 -13.50 6.73
CA GLN A 163 23.22 -14.09 5.42
C GLN A 163 21.74 -14.04 5.08
N GLY A 164 21.42 -13.44 3.91
CA GLY A 164 20.08 -13.47 3.35
C GLY A 164 19.84 -14.73 2.51
N MET A 165 18.67 -15.33 2.66
CA MET A 165 18.23 -16.51 1.93
C MET A 165 16.91 -16.21 1.21
N THR A 166 16.99 -16.21 -0.12
CA THR A 166 15.85 -15.97 -1.01
C THR A 166 15.48 -17.19 -1.86
N SER A 167 16.36 -18.20 -1.93
CA SER A 167 16.14 -19.43 -2.70
C SER A 167 15.85 -20.61 -1.76
N TYR A 168 14.60 -20.74 -1.34
CA TYR A 168 14.09 -21.88 -0.57
C TYR A 168 12.71 -22.32 -1.10
N PRO A 169 12.19 -23.49 -0.71
CA PRO A 169 10.86 -23.92 -1.16
C PRO A 169 9.77 -22.95 -0.68
N TYR A 170 9.12 -22.25 -1.61
CA TYR A 170 8.03 -21.33 -1.32
C TYR A 170 6.90 -21.49 -2.34
N SER A 171 5.66 -21.28 -1.89
CA SER A 171 4.54 -21.09 -2.79
C SER A 171 3.62 -20.00 -2.24
N PRO A 172 3.24 -18.99 -3.06
CA PRO A 172 2.33 -17.93 -2.63
C PRO A 172 0.89 -18.42 -2.37
N ARG A 173 0.62 -19.72 -2.63
CA ARG A 173 -0.64 -20.42 -2.40
C ARG A 173 -0.68 -21.17 -1.07
N TRP A 174 0.44 -21.27 -0.34
CA TRP A 174 0.43 -21.92 0.97
C TRP A 174 -0.30 -21.06 2.00
N ASP A 175 -0.99 -21.70 2.93
CA ASP A 175 -1.47 -21.07 4.15
C ASP A 175 -0.31 -20.80 5.13
N GLY A 176 -0.56 -19.97 6.14
CA GLY A 176 0.46 -19.59 7.12
C GLY A 176 1.09 -20.79 7.84
N ASN A 177 0.29 -21.81 8.18
CA ASN A 177 0.78 -23.00 8.89
C ASN A 177 1.73 -23.84 8.05
N LYS A 178 1.43 -24.01 6.77
CA LYS A 178 2.28 -24.73 5.83
C LYS A 178 3.57 -23.96 5.58
N MET A 179 3.51 -22.63 5.50
CA MET A 179 4.71 -21.80 5.42
C MET A 179 5.59 -21.96 6.67
N ALA A 180 5.02 -21.87 7.88
CA ALA A 180 5.75 -22.04 9.14
C ALA A 180 6.40 -23.42 9.26
N LYS A 181 5.68 -24.49 8.91
CA LYS A 181 6.22 -25.87 8.92
C LYS A 181 7.40 -26.06 7.96
N ARG A 182 7.43 -25.33 6.85
CA ARG A 182 8.51 -25.42 5.84
C ARG A 182 9.74 -24.61 6.22
N ALA A 183 9.60 -23.67 7.16
CA ALA A 183 10.69 -22.87 7.70
C ALA A 183 11.38 -23.50 8.91
N LYS A 184 10.79 -24.56 9.50
CA LYS A 184 11.39 -25.36 10.57
C LYS A 184 12.43 -26.32 10.01
#